data_AF-A0A427B2N8-F1
#
_entry.id   AF-A0A427B2N8-F1
#
_cell.length_a   1.000
_cell.length_b   1.000
_cell.length_c   1.000
_cell.angle_alpha   90.00
_cell.angle_beta   90.00
_cell.angle_gamma   90.00
#
_symmetry.space_group_name_H-M   'P 1'
#
loop_
_entity.id
_entity.type
_entity.pdbx_description
1 polymer ?
#
loop_
_entity_poly.entity_id
_entity_poly.type
_entity_poly.pdbx_seq_one_letter_code
_entity_poly.pdbx_strand_id
1 'polypeptide(L)'
;MRMDFPRWEDGDPTNWTSRAEKFFHFHRTLEESKVEVASNQLDGDAIRWYDLYETYHRVLLWGHFKSELLIRFGPLEYENVNR
;
A
#
# COMPACT_ATOMS: atom_id res chain seq x y z
N MET A 1 -16.03 10.18 -14.92
CA MET A 1 -14.77 10.54 -14.24
C MET A 1 -13.95 9.27 -14.09
N ARG A 2 -12.70 9.25 -14.55
CA ARG A 2 -11.77 8.13 -14.33
C ARG A 2 -10.90 8.52 -13.15
N MET A 3 -10.85 7.67 -12.12
CA MET A 3 -9.88 7.84 -11.05
C MET A 3 -8.70 6.95 -11.41
N ASP A 4 -7.53 7.55 -11.64
CA ASP A 4 -6.32 6.76 -11.90
C ASP A 4 -5.76 6.26 -10.56
N PHE A 5 -5.12 5.09 -10.58
CA PHE A 5 -4.48 4.56 -9.38
C PHE A 5 -3.27 5.43 -9.02
N PRO A 6 -3.07 5.79 -7.73
CA PRO A 6 -1.90 6.59 -7.33
C PRO A 6 -0.60 5.83 -7.60
N ARG A 7 0.31 6.41 -8.38
CA ARG A 7 1.68 5.91 -8.45
C ARG A 7 2.37 6.10 -7.10
N TRP A 8 3.29 5.21 -6.75
CA TRP A 8 4.15 5.40 -5.59
C TRP A 8 4.99 6.68 -5.79
N GLU A 9 4.61 7.75 -5.10
CA GLU A 9 5.25 9.07 -5.15
C GLU A 9 6.05 9.27 -3.84
N ASP A 10 7.38 9.24 -3.96
CA ASP A 10 8.40 9.72 -2.99
C ASP A 10 8.23 9.37 -1.49
N GLY A 11 7.61 8.24 -1.16
CA GLY A 11 7.74 7.65 0.17
C GLY A 11 6.81 8.17 1.26
N ASP A 12 5.63 8.72 0.92
CA ASP A 12 4.53 8.90 1.89
C ASP A 12 3.52 7.73 1.77
N PRO A 13 3.73 6.62 2.50
CA PRO A 13 2.79 5.49 2.48
C PRO A 13 1.42 5.84 3.05
N THR A 14 1.30 6.84 3.93
CA THR A 14 0.02 7.23 4.53
C THR A 14 -0.88 7.88 3.48
N ASN A 15 -0.35 8.85 2.74
CA ASN A 15 -1.10 9.50 1.66
C ASN A 15 -1.42 8.51 0.54
N TRP A 16 -0.42 7.71 0.13
CA TRP A 16 -0.58 6.74 -0.94
C TRP A 16 -1.64 5.68 -0.61
N THR A 17 -1.62 5.10 0.59
CA THR A 17 -2.63 4.11 1.01
C THR A 17 -4.03 4.73 1.09
N SER A 18 -4.17 5.96 1.57
CA SER A 18 -5.46 6.67 1.58
C SER A 18 -6.02 6.89 0.16
N ARG A 19 -5.17 7.25 -0.80
CA ARG A 19 -5.57 7.40 -2.22
C ARG A 19 -5.94 6.06 -2.84
N ALA A 20 -5.19 4.99 -2.55
CA ALA A 20 -5.48 3.64 -3.01
C ALA A 20 -6.83 3.14 -2.48
N GLU A 21 -7.15 3.38 -1.21
CA GLU A 21 -8.44 3.01 -0.63
C GLU A 21 -9.63 3.70 -1.31
N LYS A 22 -9.50 4.99 -1.63
CA LYS A 22 -10.53 5.72 -2.39
C LYS A 22 -10.71 5.12 -3.79
N PHE A 23 -9.60 4.77 -4.46
CA PHE A 23 -9.64 4.10 -5.76
C PHE A 23 -10.37 2.76 -5.67
N PHE A 24 -10.03 1.91 -4.69
CA PHE A 24 -10.65 0.60 -4.52
C PHE A 24 -12.12 0.69 -4.20
N HIS A 25 -12.51 1.66 -3.37
CA HIS A 25 -13.91 1.92 -3.07
C HIS A 25 -14.69 2.34 -4.32
N PHE A 26 -14.13 3.27 -5.12
CA PHE A 26 -14.77 3.75 -6.34
C PHE A 26 -14.93 2.65 -7.40
N HIS A 27 -13.90 1.83 -7.59
CA HIS A 27 -13.91 0.74 -8.57
C HIS A 27 -14.47 -0.59 -8.04
N ARG A 28 -14.88 -0.64 -6.76
CA ARG A 28 -15.34 -1.85 -6.07
C ARG A 28 -14.37 -3.03 -6.22
N THR A 29 -13.07 -2.73 -6.06
CA THR A 29 -12.02 -3.74 -6.16
C THR A 29 -12.18 -4.79 -5.06
N LEU A 30 -12.16 -6.06 -5.45
CA LEU A 30 -12.26 -7.20 -4.54
C LEU A 30 -11.07 -7.23 -3.59
N GLU A 31 -11.29 -7.69 -2.35
CA GLU A 31 -10.27 -7.70 -1.31
C GLU A 31 -9.03 -8.52 -1.72
N GLU A 32 -9.25 -9.66 -2.38
CA GLU A 32 -8.17 -10.51 -2.92
C GLU A 32 -7.34 -9.85 -4.02
N SER A 33 -7.89 -8.85 -4.73
CA SER A 33 -7.21 -8.18 -5.85
C SER A 33 -6.52 -6.88 -5.45
N LYS A 34 -6.80 -6.33 -4.26
CA LYS A 34 -6.28 -5.00 -3.88
C LYS A 34 -4.76 -4.98 -3.83
N VAL A 35 -4.13 -6.00 -3.25
CA VAL A 35 -2.67 -6.04 -3.13
C VAL A 35 -2.00 -6.16 -4.49
N GLU A 36 -2.53 -7.01 -5.38
CA GLU A 36 -2.02 -7.13 -6.76
C GLU A 36 -2.14 -5.82 -7.54
N VAL A 37 -3.28 -5.13 -7.45
CA VAL A 37 -3.46 -3.83 -8.13
C VAL A 37 -2.51 -2.77 -7.54
N ALA A 38 -2.32 -2.78 -6.22
CA ALA A 38 -1.43 -1.85 -5.52
C ALA A 38 0.06 -2.10 -5.85
N SER A 39 0.50 -3.36 -5.91
CA SER A 39 1.90 -3.72 -6.15
C SER A 39 2.37 -3.29 -7.54
N ASN A 40 1.49 -3.35 -8.55
CA ASN A 40 1.75 -2.86 -9.91
C ASN A 40 2.08 -1.36 -9.99
N GLN A 41 1.85 -0.60 -8.92
CA GLN A 41 2.06 0.85 -8.88
C GLN A 41 3.18 1.24 -7.91
N LEU A 42 3.86 0.26 -7.32
CA LEU A 42 5.10 0.44 -6.56
C LEU A 42 6.28 0.64 -7.52
N ASP A 43 7.26 1.42 -7.08
CA ASP A 43 8.48 1.68 -7.84
C ASP A 43 9.69 1.79 -6.88
N GLY A 44 10.90 1.75 -7.44
CA GLY A 44 12.14 1.89 -6.70
C GLY A 44 12.34 0.84 -5.60
N ASP A 45 12.63 1.28 -4.37
CA ASP A 45 12.86 0.38 -3.24
C ASP A 45 11.57 -0.30 -2.75
N ALA A 46 10.40 0.26 -3.05
CA ALA A 46 9.12 -0.31 -2.63
C ALA A 46 8.78 -1.61 -3.39
N ILE A 47 9.01 -1.66 -4.70
CA ILE A 47 8.78 -2.90 -5.47
C ILE A 47 9.76 -4.00 -5.07
N ARG A 48 11.03 -3.66 -4.83
CA ARG A 48 12.04 -4.63 -4.35
C ARG A 48 11.68 -5.22 -2.99
N TRP A 49 11.12 -4.40 -2.10
CA TRP A 49 10.60 -4.87 -0.82
C TRP A 49 9.37 -5.77 -1.02
N TYR A 50 8.46 -5.41 -1.92
CA TYR A 50 7.28 -6.20 -2.21
C TYR A 50 7.64 -7.60 -2.74
N ASP A 51 8.59 -7.71 -3.67
CA ASP A 51 9.03 -9.01 -4.21
C ASP A 51 9.53 -9.95 -3.11
N LEU A 52 10.27 -9.41 -2.13
CA LEU A 52 10.69 -10.15 -0.94
C LEU A 52 9.49 -10.50 -0.06
N TYR A 53 8.62 -9.53 0.22
CA TYR A 53 7.43 -9.72 1.05
C TYR A 53 6.50 -10.82 0.51
N GLU A 54 6.23 -10.82 -0.80
CA GLU A 54 5.42 -11.82 -1.50
C GLU A 54 6.04 -13.21 -1.42
N THR A 55 7.37 -13.31 -1.51
CA THR A 55 8.08 -14.60 -1.36
C THR A 55 7.83 -15.25 0.00
N TYR A 56 7.71 -14.44 1.06
CA TYR A 56 7.49 -14.92 2.43
C TYR A 56 6.02 -15.07 2.82
N HIS A 57 5.09 -14.42 2.09
CA HIS A 57 3.67 -14.38 2.45
C HIS A 57 2.79 -14.92 1.32
N ARG A 58 2.19 -16.10 1.55
CA ARG A 58 1.31 -16.77 0.56
C ARG A 58 -0.07 -16.16 0.39
N VAL A 59 -0.54 -15.39 1.37
CA VAL A 59 -1.85 -14.71 1.32
C VAL A 59 -1.65 -13.27 1.72
N LEU A 60 -1.97 -12.36 0.80
CA LEU A 60 -1.75 -10.93 0.97
C LEU A 60 -3.09 -10.23 1.16
N LEU A 61 -3.49 -10.07 2.42
CA LEU A 61 -4.64 -9.22 2.76
C LEU A 61 -4.22 -7.76 2.69
N TRP A 62 -5.07 -6.90 2.11
CA TRP A 62 -4.82 -5.46 2.01
C TRP A 62 -4.45 -4.83 3.36
N GLY A 63 -5.14 -5.23 4.43
CA GLY A 63 -4.86 -4.74 5.79
C GLY A 63 -3.43 -5.03 6.25
N HIS A 64 -2.91 -6.23 5.98
CA HIS A 64 -1.55 -6.62 6.35
C HIS A 64 -0.52 -5.90 5.48
N PHE A 65 -0.77 -5.84 4.17
CA PHE A 65 0.08 -5.12 3.23
C PHE A 65 0.26 -3.65 3.64
N LYS A 66 -0.83 -2.96 4.00
CA LYS A 66 -0.77 -1.57 4.49
C LYS A 66 0.09 -1.42 5.74
N SER A 67 -0.10 -2.29 6.73
CA SER A 67 0.65 -2.22 8.00
C SER A 67 2.15 -2.39 7.76
N GLU A 68 2.54 -3.37 6.95
CA GLU A 68 3.95 -3.62 6.64
C GLU A 68 4.56 -2.50 5.80
N LEU A 69 3.80 -1.97 4.84
CA LEU A 69 4.21 -0.81 4.04
C LEU A 69 4.47 0.42 4.92
N LEU A 70 3.59 0.68 5.90
CA LEU A 70 3.76 1.76 6.88
C LEU A 70 4.93 1.53 7.83
N ILE A 71 5.18 0.29 8.29
CA ILE A 71 6.35 -0.03 9.12
C ILE A 71 7.65 0.20 8.33
N ARG A 72 7.66 -0.15 7.04
CA ARG A 72 8.86 -0.11 6.22
C ARG A 72 9.19 1.28 5.68
N PHE A 73 8.19 2.01 5.22
CA PHE A 73 8.34 3.29 4.50
C PHE A 73 7.69 4.46 5.22
N GLY A 74 6.97 4.23 6.32
CA GLY A 74 6.36 5.29 7.10
C GLY A 74 7.44 6.09 7.83
N PRO A 75 7.14 7.35 8.20
CA PRO A 75 7.99 8.09 9.11
C PRO A 75 8.18 7.27 10.40
N LEU A 76 9.42 7.16 10.88
CA LEU A 76 9.77 6.48 12.15
C LEU A 76 9.06 7.10 13.37
N GLU A 77 8.43 8.26 13.20
CA GLU A 77 7.62 8.92 14.21
C GLU A 77 6.21 8.30 14.28
N TYR A 78 6.14 7.11 14.84
CA TYR A 78 5.01 6.71 15.69
C TYR A 78 5.29 7.06 17.17
N GLU A 79 6.01 8.16 17.43
CA GLU A 79 5.99 8.78 18.75
C GLU A 79 4.75 9.68 18.88
N ASN A 80 3.75 9.11 19.55
CA ASN A 80 2.82 9.83 20.43
C ASN A 80 1.93 10.92 19.79
N VAL A 81 0.75 10.52 19.26
CA VAL A 81 -0.49 11.29 19.49
C VAL A 81 -1.63 10.33 19.88
N ASN A 82 -1.76 10.20 21.21
CA ASN A 82 -2.96 10.07 22.04
C ASN A 82 -3.96 8.91 21.85
N ARG A 83 -3.90 7.99 22.82
CA ARG A 83 -4.96 7.65 23.80
C ARG A 83 -6.39 8.14 23.53
#